data_AF-E4XDK4-F1
#
_entry.id   AF-E4XDK4-F1
#
_cell.length_a   1.000
_cell.length_b   1.000
_cell.length_c   1.000
_cell.angle_alpha   90.00
_cell.angle_beta   90.00
_cell.angle_gamma   90.00
#
_symmetry.space_group_name_H-M   'P 1'
#
loop_
_entity.id
_entity.type
_entity.pdbx_description
1 polymer ?
#
loop_
_entity_poly.entity_id
_entity_poly.type
_entity_poly.pdbx_seq_one_letter_code
_entity_poly.pdbx_strand_id
1 'polypeptide(L)'
;MFSWLCLPEWLRSVVPCNEDENERASRKRNEEIDKALRKEKSRLRKQVRILLLGTGESGKSTFLKQMRIVHADGFSTIERLNFRSDVYVNIMRSMKVLVHALESFAIDLEKESNQIHLTTIKEWDKSKELNPATFSDFSSSLLELWMDQGIQKVFSKRAQFQLGESIRYYMAEENAERIMQHDYHPNSTDILWARRRTEVVSETEVTIKKVPFAFIDMGGQRTQRQKWFQCFQSSINTVLFFVAISEFDQTLVEDKTTNRIIESLKVFKYILEQKAFRDRDIIIFFNKCDLLEEKVKEGIKVTDYFATPFRGDPLNLKDVQCRLDTPDDQGNFRDDLGLYHHFTVAIDTENIKKVFEAVKDMEHGLLIITLQIVVNPFGIADRLVVHFNNPIKF
;
A
#
# COMPACT_ATOMS: atom_id res chain seq x y z
N MET A 1 8.34 -50.04 -76.94
CA MET A 1 9.71 -49.52 -76.72
C MET A 1 9.76 -48.06 -77.15
N PHE A 2 9.27 -47.15 -76.30
CA PHE A 2 9.86 -45.82 -76.10
C PHE A 2 9.81 -45.61 -74.59
N SER A 3 11.01 -45.50 -74.04
CA SER A 3 11.33 -45.76 -72.66
C SER A 3 11.13 -44.50 -71.82
N TRP A 4 10.58 -44.65 -70.62
CA TRP A 4 10.56 -43.63 -69.55
C TRP A 4 11.96 -43.26 -69.00
N LEU A 5 13.03 -43.55 -69.76
CA LEU A 5 14.44 -43.30 -69.41
C LEU A 5 15.06 -42.10 -70.15
N CYS A 6 14.28 -41.28 -70.86
CA CYS A 6 14.80 -40.09 -71.54
C CYS A 6 14.24 -38.78 -70.99
N LEU A 7 14.15 -38.65 -69.65
CA LEU A 7 14.05 -37.34 -69.00
C LEU A 7 15.34 -37.10 -68.21
N PRO A 8 15.97 -35.90 -68.34
CA PRO A 8 17.21 -35.58 -67.63
C PRO A 8 17.08 -35.75 -66.10
N GLU A 9 18.15 -36.18 -65.43
CA GLU A 9 18.17 -36.37 -63.95
C GLU A 9 17.74 -35.12 -63.15
N TRP A 10 17.93 -33.91 -63.70
CA TRP A 10 17.50 -32.67 -63.07
C TRP A 10 15.98 -32.45 -63.07
N LEU A 11 15.20 -33.21 -63.84
CA LEU A 11 13.73 -33.20 -63.82
C LEU A 11 13.13 -34.23 -62.85
N ARG A 12 13.95 -35.12 -62.27
CA ARG A 12 13.53 -36.05 -61.19
C ARG A 12 13.74 -35.48 -59.78
N SER A 13 14.38 -34.32 -59.65
CA SER A 13 14.43 -33.57 -58.39
C SER A 13 13.41 -32.43 -58.39
N VAL A 14 12.14 -32.74 -58.64
CA VAL A 14 11.09 -31.90 -58.04
C VAL A 14 11.13 -32.24 -56.56
N VAL A 15 11.73 -31.34 -55.78
CA VAL A 15 11.73 -31.38 -54.32
C VAL A 15 10.29 -31.62 -53.86
N PRO A 16 9.95 -32.79 -53.28
CA PRO A 16 8.62 -32.98 -52.73
C PRO A 16 8.55 -32.23 -51.39
N CYS A 17 7.59 -31.32 -51.27
CA CYS A 17 6.94 -30.95 -50.01
C CYS A 17 7.83 -30.45 -48.85
N ASN A 18 8.52 -29.31 -49.00
CA ASN A 18 8.80 -28.47 -47.81
C ASN A 18 7.63 -27.53 -47.49
N GLU A 19 6.77 -27.21 -48.46
CA GLU A 19 5.60 -26.35 -48.26
C GLU A 19 4.52 -27.04 -47.41
N ASP A 20 4.19 -28.31 -47.67
CA ASP A 20 3.18 -29.04 -46.88
C ASP A 20 3.59 -29.30 -45.42
N GLU A 21 4.88 -29.57 -45.17
CA GLU A 21 5.38 -29.76 -43.81
C GLU A 21 5.44 -28.43 -43.04
N ASN A 22 5.88 -27.36 -43.70
CA ASN A 22 5.83 -26.01 -43.13
C ASN A 22 4.40 -25.52 -42.90
N GLU A 23 3.46 -25.83 -43.81
CA GLU A 23 2.05 -25.52 -43.63
C GLU A 23 1.43 -26.32 -42.48
N ARG A 24 1.74 -27.62 -42.35
CA ARG A 24 1.29 -28.44 -41.22
C ARG A 24 1.89 -27.97 -39.90
N ALA A 25 3.17 -27.61 -39.87
CA ALA A 25 3.83 -27.05 -38.70
C ALA A 25 3.25 -25.67 -38.32
N SER A 26 2.96 -24.83 -39.32
CA SER A 26 2.30 -23.53 -39.13
C SER A 26 0.87 -23.70 -38.60
N ARG A 27 0.08 -24.63 -39.15
CA ARG A 27 -1.26 -24.96 -38.65
C ARG A 27 -1.22 -25.45 -37.20
N LYS A 28 -0.30 -26.36 -36.85
CA LYS A 28 -0.11 -26.80 -35.45
C LYS A 28 0.27 -25.65 -34.53
N ARG A 29 1.20 -24.78 -34.95
CA ARG A 29 1.59 -23.60 -34.17
C ARG A 29 0.40 -22.64 -33.98
N ASN A 30 -0.40 -22.41 -35.02
CA ASN A 30 -1.60 -21.58 -34.94
C ASN A 30 -2.64 -22.20 -34.00
N GLU A 31 -2.86 -23.51 -34.05
CA GLU A 31 -3.74 -24.22 -33.13
C GLU A 31 -3.26 -24.12 -31.67
N GLU A 32 -1.96 -24.23 -31.42
CA GLU A 32 -1.36 -24.06 -30.10
C GLU A 32 -1.51 -22.62 -29.58
N ILE A 33 -1.29 -21.63 -30.43
CA ILE A 33 -1.51 -20.21 -30.12
C ILE A 33 -2.98 -19.96 -29.80
N ASP A 34 -3.91 -20.44 -30.63
CA ASP A 34 -5.35 -20.29 -30.41
C ASP A 34 -5.79 -20.95 -29.11
N LYS A 35 -5.23 -22.13 -28.79
CA LYS A 35 -5.49 -22.81 -27.51
C LYS A 35 -4.96 -22.00 -26.33
N ALA A 36 -3.77 -21.43 -26.44
CA ALA A 36 -3.20 -20.56 -25.41
C ALA A 36 -4.04 -19.28 -25.22
N LEU A 37 -4.44 -18.63 -26.32
CA LEU A 37 -5.30 -17.44 -26.30
C LEU A 37 -6.68 -17.71 -25.68
N ARG A 38 -7.30 -18.86 -25.99
CA ARG A 38 -8.58 -19.26 -25.37
C ARG A 38 -8.43 -19.50 -23.87
N LYS A 39 -7.35 -20.15 -23.45
CA LYS A 39 -7.05 -20.38 -22.03
C LYS A 39 -6.83 -19.05 -21.30
N GLU A 40 -6.06 -18.15 -21.89
CA GLU A 40 -5.77 -16.83 -21.32
C GLU A 40 -7.02 -15.95 -21.24
N LYS A 41 -7.83 -15.93 -22.30
CA LYS A 41 -9.12 -15.22 -22.30
C LYS A 41 -10.07 -15.75 -21.21
N SER A 42 -10.08 -17.06 -20.96
CA SER A 42 -10.85 -17.66 -19.87
C SER A 42 -10.30 -17.28 -18.50
N ARG A 43 -8.97 -17.21 -18.35
CA ARG A 43 -8.30 -16.74 -17.12
C ARG A 43 -8.66 -15.29 -16.81
N LEU A 44 -8.50 -14.39 -17.79
CA LEU A 44 -8.79 -12.96 -17.66
C LEU A 44 -10.27 -12.69 -17.37
N ARG A 45 -11.19 -13.50 -17.92
CA ARG A 45 -12.63 -13.42 -17.60
C ARG A 45 -12.96 -13.75 -16.15
N LYS A 46 -12.14 -14.58 -15.49
CA LYS A 46 -12.28 -14.95 -14.08
C LYS A 46 -11.42 -14.10 -13.15
N GLN A 47 -10.63 -13.18 -13.71
CA GLN A 47 -9.74 -12.33 -12.95
C GLN A 47 -10.55 -11.25 -12.25
N VAL A 48 -10.38 -11.15 -10.94
CA VAL A 48 -10.93 -10.06 -10.14
C VAL A 48 -9.93 -8.92 -10.15
N ARG A 49 -10.36 -7.73 -10.57
CA ARG A 49 -9.51 -6.54 -10.67
C ARG A 49 -9.85 -5.56 -9.55
N ILE A 50 -8.89 -5.32 -8.66
CA ILE A 50 -9.03 -4.47 -7.48
C ILE A 50 -8.20 -3.21 -7.66
N LEU A 51 -8.83 -2.04 -7.51
CA LEU A 51 -8.16 -0.74 -7.59
C LEU A 51 -7.80 -0.21 -6.20
N LEU A 52 -6.53 0.11 -5.97
CA LEU A 52 -6.07 0.69 -4.71
C LEU A 52 -6.04 2.22 -4.82
N LEU A 53 -6.88 2.91 -4.03
CA LEU A 53 -6.99 4.36 -3.99
C LEU A 53 -6.75 4.92 -2.60
N GLY A 54 -6.46 6.22 -2.52
CA GLY A 54 -6.18 6.92 -1.26
C GLY A 54 -5.02 7.90 -1.39
N THR A 55 -4.87 8.78 -0.41
CA THR A 55 -3.84 9.82 -0.35
C THR A 55 -2.41 9.24 -0.27
N GLY A 56 -1.40 10.08 -0.44
CA GLY A 56 0.00 9.64 -0.27
C GLY A 56 0.19 9.03 1.12
N GLU A 57 1.00 7.97 1.23
CA GLU A 57 1.39 7.38 2.52
C GLU A 57 0.28 6.66 3.29
N SER A 58 -0.92 6.51 2.70
CA SER A 58 -2.05 5.82 3.34
C SER A 58 -1.89 4.31 3.55
N GLY A 59 -0.84 3.70 2.99
CA GLY A 59 -0.51 2.28 3.15
C GLY A 59 -0.93 1.33 2.01
N LYS A 60 -1.37 1.86 0.87
CA LYS A 60 -1.70 1.07 -0.35
C LYS A 60 -0.62 0.07 -0.74
N SER A 61 0.61 0.56 -0.97
CA SER A 61 1.72 -0.30 -1.40
C SER A 61 2.15 -1.28 -0.29
N THR A 62 1.97 -0.92 0.99
CA THR A 62 2.21 -1.83 2.12
C THR A 62 1.21 -2.98 2.12
N PHE A 63 -0.08 -2.68 1.92
CA PHE A 63 -1.11 -3.70 1.74
C PHE A 63 -0.79 -4.63 0.56
N LEU A 64 -0.37 -4.08 -0.58
CA LEU A 64 0.00 -4.90 -1.74
C LEU A 64 1.21 -5.81 -1.47
N LYS A 65 2.22 -5.30 -0.75
CA LYS A 65 3.36 -6.13 -0.30
C LYS A 65 2.90 -7.26 0.62
N GLN A 66 1.94 -7.02 1.50
CA GLN A 66 1.35 -8.09 2.31
C GLN A 66 0.65 -9.14 1.46
N MET A 67 -0.15 -8.73 0.48
CA MET A 67 -0.81 -9.67 -0.43
C MET A 67 0.20 -10.56 -1.14
N ARG A 68 1.36 -10.01 -1.52
CA ARG A 68 2.46 -10.81 -2.09
C ARG A 68 3.08 -11.77 -1.07
N ILE A 69 3.37 -11.31 0.14
CA ILE A 69 3.94 -12.15 1.21
C ILE A 69 3.02 -13.31 1.57
N VAL A 70 1.71 -13.05 1.65
CA VAL A 70 0.72 -14.03 2.09
C VAL A 70 0.32 -15.00 0.98
N HIS A 71 0.22 -14.52 -0.27
CA HIS A 71 -0.45 -15.26 -1.34
C HIS A 71 0.37 -15.43 -2.63
N ALA A 72 1.58 -14.88 -2.75
CA ALA A 72 2.40 -14.96 -3.97
C ALA A 72 3.90 -15.18 -3.67
N ASP A 73 4.23 -16.25 -2.96
CA ASP A 73 5.60 -16.71 -2.64
C ASP A 73 6.55 -15.64 -2.03
N GLY A 74 6.00 -14.48 -1.65
CA GLY A 74 6.74 -13.33 -1.17
C GLY A 74 7.61 -12.64 -2.22
N PHE A 75 8.83 -12.29 -1.79
CA PHE A 75 9.82 -11.58 -2.58
C PHE A 75 11.05 -12.46 -2.78
N SER A 76 11.47 -12.57 -4.04
CA SER A 76 12.71 -13.26 -4.42
C SER A 76 13.94 -12.60 -3.81
N THR A 77 15.05 -13.34 -3.69
CA THR A 77 16.30 -12.80 -3.13
C THR A 77 16.77 -11.52 -3.84
N ILE A 78 16.60 -11.45 -5.16
CA ILE A 78 16.96 -10.28 -5.97
C ILE A 78 16.07 -9.09 -5.61
N GLU A 79 14.75 -9.30 -5.49
CA GLU A 79 13.83 -8.25 -5.07
C GLU A 79 14.13 -7.76 -3.65
N ARG A 80 14.44 -8.67 -2.72
CA ARG A 80 14.83 -8.30 -1.35
C ARG A 80 16.07 -7.42 -1.34
N LEU A 81 17.08 -7.76 -2.14
CA LEU A 81 18.28 -6.96 -2.29
C LEU A 81 17.99 -5.57 -2.88
N ASN A 82 17.02 -5.45 -3.80
CA ASN A 82 16.58 -4.15 -4.32
C ASN A 82 15.91 -3.27 -3.26
N PHE A 83 15.32 -3.85 -2.21
CA PHE A 83 14.80 -3.08 -1.06
C PHE A 83 15.88 -2.64 -0.09
N ARG A 84 17.10 -3.21 -0.14
CA ARG A 84 18.17 -2.85 0.79
C ARG A 84 18.57 -1.39 0.63
N SER A 85 18.75 -0.93 -0.61
CA SER A 85 19.07 0.48 -0.89
C SER A 85 17.92 1.40 -0.46
N ASP A 86 16.66 0.98 -0.65
CA ASP A 86 15.49 1.74 -0.17
C ASP A 86 15.54 1.91 1.36
N VAL A 87 15.82 0.85 2.13
CA VAL A 87 15.94 0.89 3.60
C VAL A 87 17.02 1.88 4.01
N TYR A 88 18.23 1.77 3.46
CA TYR A 88 19.33 2.67 3.79
C TYR A 88 19.00 4.14 3.48
N VAL A 89 18.43 4.39 2.30
CA VAL A 89 18.00 5.73 1.89
C VAL A 89 16.88 6.27 2.79
N ASN A 90 15.97 5.41 3.26
CA ASN A 90 14.91 5.80 4.18
C ASN A 90 15.46 6.22 5.54
N ILE A 91 16.42 5.48 6.08
CA ILE A 91 17.10 5.80 7.33
C ILE A 91 17.83 7.14 7.20
N MET A 92 18.69 7.29 6.19
CA MET A 92 19.48 8.49 5.98
C MET A 92 18.61 9.73 5.73
N ARG A 93 17.54 9.61 4.92
CA ARG A 93 16.60 10.73 4.69
C ARG A 93 15.90 11.13 5.98
N SER A 94 15.44 10.16 6.77
CA SER A 94 14.70 10.45 8.00
C SER A 94 15.60 11.06 9.07
N MET A 95 16.82 10.56 9.25
CA MET A 95 17.79 11.17 10.17
C MET A 95 18.17 12.59 9.73
N LYS A 96 18.37 12.82 8.43
CA LYS A 96 18.62 14.17 7.90
C LYS A 96 17.46 15.13 8.18
N VAL A 97 16.20 14.66 8.11
CA VAL A 97 15.02 15.46 8.48
C VAL A 97 15.04 15.78 9.98
N LEU A 98 15.35 14.81 10.85
CA LEU A 98 15.46 15.05 12.30
C LEU A 98 16.53 16.08 12.63
N VAL A 99 17.71 15.97 11.99
CA VAL A 99 18.81 16.93 12.16
C VAL A 99 18.41 18.34 11.70
N HIS A 100 17.70 18.50 10.58
CA HIS A 100 17.21 19.81 10.17
C HIS A 100 16.10 20.37 11.09
N ALA A 101 15.25 19.49 11.63
CA ALA A 101 14.21 19.88 12.57
C ALA A 101 14.80 20.31 13.93
N LEU A 102 15.90 19.69 14.38
CA LEU A 102 16.68 20.10 15.54
C LEU A 102 17.09 21.59 15.45
N GLU A 103 17.66 21.99 14.31
CA GLU A 103 18.03 23.40 14.04
C GLU A 103 16.80 24.30 13.98
N SER A 104 15.76 23.86 13.26
CA SER A 104 14.54 24.66 13.04
C SER A 104 13.78 24.94 14.35
N PHE A 105 13.84 24.01 15.31
CA PHE A 105 13.23 24.17 16.62
C PHE A 105 14.18 24.78 17.66
N ALA A 106 15.42 25.12 17.28
CA ALA A 106 16.46 25.60 18.20
C ALA A 106 16.61 24.70 19.44
N ILE A 107 16.64 23.38 19.23
CA ILE A 107 16.88 22.40 20.28
C ILE A 107 18.35 22.01 20.24
N ASP A 108 19.06 22.14 21.35
CA ASP A 108 20.46 21.74 21.44
C ASP A 108 20.61 20.22 21.55
N LEU A 109 21.73 19.70 21.03
CA LEU A 109 22.16 18.34 21.31
C LEU A 109 22.48 18.21 22.81
N GLU A 110 22.23 17.03 23.36
CA GLU A 110 22.64 16.75 24.73
C GLU A 110 24.15 16.59 24.84
N LYS A 111 24.77 15.91 23.87
CA LYS A 111 26.22 15.72 23.82
C LYS A 111 26.83 16.63 22.77
N GLU A 112 27.72 17.54 23.16
CA GLU A 112 28.45 18.40 22.21
C GLU A 112 29.30 17.59 21.20
N SER A 113 29.79 16.40 21.61
CA SER A 113 30.52 15.49 20.72
C SER A 113 29.70 15.04 19.51
N ASN A 114 28.37 15.02 19.63
CA ASN A 114 27.47 14.62 18.55
C ASN A 114 27.39 15.65 17.40
N GLN A 115 28.00 16.82 17.56
CA GLN A 115 28.07 17.82 16.50
C GLN A 115 28.82 17.33 15.25
N ILE A 116 29.80 16.44 15.43
CA ILE A 116 30.53 15.80 14.32
C ILE A 116 29.57 14.89 13.55
N HIS A 117 28.85 14.01 14.26
CA HIS A 117 27.86 13.09 13.67
C HIS A 117 26.75 13.84 12.92
N LEU A 118 26.28 14.94 13.51
CA LEU A 118 25.29 15.82 12.91
C LEU A 118 25.78 16.38 11.56
N THR A 119 27.03 16.82 11.50
CA THR A 119 27.67 17.32 10.27
C THR A 119 27.78 16.20 9.22
N THR A 120 28.23 15.01 9.61
CA THR A 120 28.31 13.83 8.73
C THR A 120 26.98 13.48 8.08
N ILE A 121 25.87 13.48 8.83
CA ILE A 121 24.53 13.19 8.27
C ILE A 121 24.04 14.32 7.36
N LYS A 122 24.34 15.58 7.67
CA LYS A 122 23.97 16.72 6.80
C LYS A 122 24.69 16.69 5.46
N GLU A 123 25.95 16.32 5.46
CA GLU A 123 26.78 16.27 4.24
C GLU A 123 26.44 15.09 3.34
N TRP A 124 25.67 14.10 3.82
CA TRP A 124 25.23 12.99 2.99
C TRP A 124 24.49 13.50 1.73
N ASP A 125 25.06 13.14 0.58
CA ASP A 125 24.53 13.43 -0.74
C ASP A 125 23.52 12.35 -1.15
N LYS A 126 22.28 12.79 -1.40
CA LYS A 126 21.17 11.94 -1.82
C LYS A 126 21.37 11.32 -3.21
N SER A 127 22.31 11.84 -4.01
CA SER A 127 22.63 11.32 -5.34
C SER A 127 23.52 10.07 -5.29
N LYS A 128 24.24 9.87 -4.19
CA LYS A 128 25.13 8.72 -4.01
C LYS A 128 24.33 7.48 -3.65
N GLU A 129 24.59 6.40 -4.37
CA GLU A 129 24.01 5.09 -4.06
C GLU A 129 24.58 4.58 -2.72
N LEU A 130 23.69 4.03 -1.88
CA LEU A 130 24.06 3.42 -0.61
C LEU A 130 24.11 1.90 -0.79
N ASN A 131 25.32 1.36 -0.69
CA ASN A 131 25.60 -0.07 -0.53
C ASN A 131 26.07 -0.35 0.92
N PRO A 132 26.19 -1.63 1.34
CA PRO A 132 26.56 -1.96 2.71
C PRO A 132 27.87 -1.34 3.19
N ALA A 133 28.88 -1.21 2.32
CA ALA A 133 30.17 -0.60 2.68
C ALA A 133 30.06 0.92 2.87
N THR A 134 29.35 1.61 1.98
CA THR A 134 29.13 3.06 2.13
C THR A 134 28.15 3.42 3.24
N PHE A 135 27.21 2.52 3.56
CA PHE A 135 26.24 2.74 4.63
C PHE A 135 26.87 2.56 6.00
N SER A 136 27.80 1.60 6.15
CA SER A 136 28.51 1.36 7.42
C SER A 136 29.29 2.58 7.92
N ASP A 137 29.75 3.45 7.02
CA ASP A 137 30.43 4.71 7.37
C ASP A 137 29.53 5.65 8.19
N PHE A 138 28.21 5.50 8.08
CA PHE A 138 27.23 6.31 8.81
C PHE A 138 26.72 5.63 10.08
N SER A 139 26.96 4.33 10.29
CA SER A 139 26.36 3.55 11.38
C SER A 139 26.58 4.17 12.76
N SER A 140 27.82 4.53 13.10
CA SER A 140 28.13 5.16 14.39
C SER A 140 27.40 6.50 14.57
N SER A 141 27.40 7.33 13.53
CA SER A 141 26.71 8.63 13.55
C SER A 141 25.20 8.47 13.69
N LEU A 142 24.59 7.48 13.03
CA LEU A 142 23.17 7.19 13.14
C LEU A 142 22.79 6.74 14.56
N LEU A 143 23.57 5.83 15.15
CA LEU A 143 23.30 5.32 16.50
C LEU A 143 23.49 6.41 17.57
N GLU A 144 24.61 7.13 17.56
CA GLU A 144 24.89 8.18 18.55
C GLU A 144 23.87 9.32 18.49
N LEU A 145 23.48 9.74 17.28
CA LEU A 145 22.44 10.76 17.12
C LEU A 145 21.06 10.25 17.57
N TRP A 146 20.71 9.01 17.26
CA TRP A 146 19.42 8.48 17.70
C TRP A 146 19.32 8.38 19.22
N MET A 147 20.42 8.07 19.92
CA MET A 147 20.46 8.03 21.38
C MET A 147 20.46 9.42 22.04
N ASP A 148 20.73 10.49 21.29
CA ASP A 148 20.79 11.86 21.81
C ASP A 148 19.40 12.38 22.23
N GLN A 149 19.29 12.94 23.43
CA GLN A 149 18.02 13.45 23.94
C GLN A 149 17.50 14.67 23.17
N GLY A 150 18.37 15.46 22.52
CA GLY A 150 17.97 16.53 21.61
C GLY A 150 17.21 15.98 20.40
N ILE A 151 17.73 14.91 19.79
CA ILE A 151 17.07 14.24 18.66
C ILE A 151 15.76 13.57 19.10
N GLN A 152 15.72 12.93 20.27
CA GLN A 152 14.49 12.33 20.81
C GLN A 152 13.41 13.40 21.10
N LYS A 153 13.78 14.58 21.61
CA LYS A 153 12.87 15.73 21.78
C LYS A 153 12.34 16.26 20.45
N VAL A 154 13.12 16.21 19.38
CA VAL A 154 12.65 16.57 18.03
C VAL A 154 11.71 15.50 17.49
N PHE A 155 12.05 14.23 17.68
CA PHE A 155 11.22 13.09 17.26
C PHE A 155 9.84 13.09 17.95
N SER A 156 9.74 13.52 19.21
CA SER A 156 8.42 13.66 19.87
C SER A 156 7.53 14.71 19.19
N LYS A 157 8.12 15.71 18.51
CA LYS A 157 7.42 16.73 17.72
C LYS A 157 7.20 16.33 16.25
N ARG A 158 7.38 15.06 15.88
CA ARG A 158 7.30 14.53 14.50
C ARG A 158 6.04 14.88 13.72
N ALA A 159 4.92 15.18 14.39
CA ALA A 159 3.70 15.63 13.72
C ALA A 159 3.83 17.02 13.04
N GLN A 160 4.77 17.85 13.50
CA GLN A 160 4.95 19.23 13.04
C GLN A 160 5.79 19.33 11.74
N PHE A 161 6.38 18.22 11.28
CA PHE A 161 7.21 18.17 10.08
C PHE A 161 7.07 16.83 9.36
N GLN A 162 7.65 16.71 8.16
CA GLN A 162 7.45 15.55 7.30
C GLN A 162 8.53 14.49 7.55
N LEU A 163 8.27 13.59 8.50
CA LEU A 163 9.16 12.49 8.87
C LEU A 163 8.63 11.12 8.41
N GLY A 164 9.51 10.25 7.93
CA GLY A 164 9.13 8.87 7.62
C GLY A 164 8.94 8.05 8.92
N GLU A 165 7.77 7.44 9.08
CA GLU A 165 7.40 6.64 10.26
C GLU A 165 8.35 5.46 10.52
N SER A 166 8.92 4.90 9.46
CA SER A 166 9.80 3.71 9.50
C SER A 166 11.08 3.91 10.29
N ILE A 167 11.51 5.16 10.54
CA ILE A 167 12.77 5.42 11.25
C ILE A 167 12.79 4.84 12.67
N ARG A 168 11.64 4.86 13.36
CA ARG A 168 11.53 4.29 14.71
C ARG A 168 11.74 2.78 14.69
N TYR A 169 11.20 2.09 13.68
CA TYR A 169 11.42 0.66 13.50
C TYR A 169 12.89 0.35 13.21
N TYR A 170 13.50 1.05 12.24
CA TYR A 170 14.87 0.79 11.83
C TYR A 170 15.92 1.11 12.89
N MET A 171 15.67 2.13 13.72
CA MET A 171 16.60 2.56 14.78
C MET A 171 16.31 1.91 16.14
N ALA A 172 15.33 1.02 16.24
CA ALA A 172 15.21 0.15 17.41
C ALA A 172 16.45 -0.74 17.50
N GLU A 173 17.01 -0.91 18.71
CA GLU A 173 18.30 -1.56 18.96
C GLU A 173 18.45 -2.91 18.21
N GLU A 174 17.48 -3.80 18.37
CA GLU A 174 17.42 -5.11 17.72
C GLU A 174 17.45 -5.06 16.16
N ASN A 175 16.91 -4.00 15.57
CA ASN A 175 16.83 -3.84 14.12
C ASN A 175 18.06 -3.11 13.60
N ALA A 176 18.53 -2.09 14.30
CA ALA A 176 19.68 -1.29 13.91
C ALA A 176 20.94 -2.16 13.83
N GLU A 177 21.19 -3.00 14.84
CA GLU A 177 22.33 -3.93 14.85
C GLU A 177 22.38 -4.82 13.62
N ARG A 178 21.22 -5.37 13.23
CA ARG A 178 21.06 -6.25 12.07
C ARG A 178 21.17 -5.50 10.74
N ILE A 179 20.58 -4.31 10.64
CA ILE A 179 20.55 -3.51 9.40
C ILE A 179 21.93 -2.94 9.07
N MET A 180 22.73 -2.64 10.10
CA MET A 180 24.06 -2.05 9.96
C MET A 180 25.16 -3.07 9.63
N GLN A 181 24.86 -4.39 9.63
CA GLN A 181 25.82 -5.41 9.22
C GLN A 181 26.11 -5.36 7.71
N HIS A 182 27.33 -5.74 7.32
CA HIS A 182 27.74 -5.76 5.90
C HIS A 182 27.00 -6.82 5.06
N ASP A 183 26.58 -7.91 5.69
CA ASP A 183 25.82 -9.00 5.08
C ASP A 183 24.30 -8.84 5.30
N TYR A 184 23.83 -7.63 5.62
CA TYR A 184 22.41 -7.35 5.80
C TYR A 184 21.61 -7.69 4.52
N HIS A 185 20.56 -8.49 4.73
CA HIS A 185 19.52 -8.80 3.77
C HIS A 185 18.15 -8.42 4.36
N PRO A 186 17.35 -7.59 3.67
CA PRO A 186 16.03 -7.21 4.16
C PRO A 186 15.12 -8.42 4.37
N ASN A 187 14.55 -8.52 5.56
CA ASN A 187 13.50 -9.47 5.87
C ASN A 187 12.13 -8.91 5.40
N SER A 188 11.08 -9.72 5.52
CA SER A 188 9.73 -9.31 5.10
C SER A 188 9.24 -8.04 5.82
N THR A 189 9.57 -7.88 7.11
CA THR A 189 9.20 -6.71 7.91
C THR A 189 9.92 -5.45 7.45
N ASP A 190 11.23 -5.53 7.16
CA ASP A 190 11.99 -4.43 6.59
C ASP A 190 11.39 -3.96 5.27
N ILE A 191 10.96 -4.91 4.42
CA ILE A 191 10.32 -4.64 3.14
C ILE A 191 8.95 -3.98 3.31
N LEU A 192 8.18 -4.37 4.32
CA LEU A 192 6.89 -3.73 4.64
C LEU A 192 7.08 -2.27 5.06
N TRP A 193 8.10 -1.98 5.86
CA TRP A 193 8.48 -0.61 6.25
C TRP A 193 9.17 0.19 5.15
N ALA A 194 9.83 -0.50 4.20
CA ALA A 194 10.60 0.15 3.15
C ALA A 194 9.68 1.00 2.27
N ARG A 195 9.99 2.28 2.21
CA ARG A 195 9.22 3.28 1.48
C ARG A 195 9.87 3.61 0.15
N ARG A 196 9.12 3.34 -0.91
CA ARG A 196 9.34 3.82 -2.27
C ARG A 196 8.13 4.65 -2.70
N ARG A 197 8.34 5.81 -3.31
CA ARG A 197 7.22 6.61 -3.85
C ARG A 197 6.69 5.91 -5.10
N THR A 198 5.39 5.60 -5.11
CA THR A 198 4.72 5.04 -6.29
C THR A 198 4.40 6.15 -7.28
N GLU A 199 5.14 6.18 -8.38
CA GLU A 199 4.96 7.16 -9.46
C GLU A 199 4.32 6.54 -10.70
N VAL A 200 4.49 5.23 -10.88
CA VAL A 200 3.98 4.48 -12.03
C VAL A 200 2.77 3.67 -11.58
N VAL A 201 1.75 3.59 -12.44
CA VAL A 201 0.63 2.67 -12.27
C VAL A 201 1.15 1.26 -12.51
N SER A 202 1.03 0.39 -11.51
CA SER A 202 1.49 -1.00 -11.62
C SER A 202 0.35 -1.97 -11.32
N GLU A 203 0.33 -3.07 -12.06
CA GLU A 203 -0.61 -4.18 -11.86
C GLU A 203 0.19 -5.35 -11.29
N THR A 204 -0.28 -5.90 -10.17
CA THR A 204 0.32 -7.08 -9.53
C THR A 204 -0.71 -8.19 -9.46
N GLU A 205 -0.40 -9.30 -10.12
CA GLU A 205 -1.26 -10.48 -10.10
C GLU A 205 -0.93 -11.39 -8.91
N VAL A 206 -1.96 -11.82 -8.19
CA VAL A 206 -1.87 -12.71 -7.03
C VAL A 206 -2.96 -13.76 -7.16
N THR A 207 -2.63 -15.05 -7.04
CA THR A 207 -3.63 -16.13 -7.12
C THR A 207 -4.05 -16.57 -5.72
N ILE A 208 -5.30 -16.32 -5.34
CA ILE A 208 -5.82 -16.61 -4.00
C ILE A 208 -6.85 -17.72 -4.10
N LYS A 209 -6.59 -18.87 -3.47
CA LYS A 209 -7.48 -20.06 -3.50
C LYS A 209 -7.95 -20.38 -4.95
N LYS A 210 -7.02 -20.34 -5.92
CA LYS A 210 -7.20 -20.58 -7.38
C LYS A 210 -7.94 -19.49 -8.17
N VAL A 211 -8.33 -18.38 -7.53
CA VAL A 211 -8.90 -17.21 -8.22
C VAL A 211 -7.78 -16.21 -8.50
N PRO A 212 -7.57 -15.77 -9.75
CA PRO A 212 -6.58 -14.75 -10.05
C PRO A 212 -7.13 -13.37 -9.67
N PHE A 213 -6.39 -12.66 -8.81
CA PHE A 213 -6.62 -11.25 -8.49
C PHE A 213 -5.57 -10.39 -9.18
N ALA A 214 -5.98 -9.25 -9.68
CA ALA A 214 -5.09 -8.21 -10.19
C ALA A 214 -5.28 -6.95 -9.34
N PHE A 215 -4.25 -6.58 -8.58
CA PHE A 215 -4.22 -5.37 -7.78
C PHE A 215 -3.55 -4.26 -8.56
N ILE A 216 -4.22 -3.13 -8.68
CA ILE A 216 -3.74 -1.96 -9.40
C ILE A 216 -3.34 -0.90 -8.37
N ASP A 217 -2.03 -0.71 -8.17
CA ASP A 217 -1.47 0.30 -7.27
C ASP A 217 -1.19 1.60 -8.02
N MET A 218 -1.55 2.72 -7.40
CA MET A 218 -1.41 4.05 -7.97
C MET A 218 -0.89 5.03 -6.93
N GLY A 219 -0.09 6.00 -7.41
CA GLY A 219 0.38 7.10 -6.58
C GLY A 219 -0.78 7.90 -5.98
N GLY A 220 -0.75 8.11 -4.66
CA GLY A 220 -1.77 8.86 -3.92
C GLY A 220 -1.52 10.37 -3.79
N GLN A 221 -0.30 10.80 -4.13
CA GLN A 221 0.12 12.22 -4.07
C GLN A 221 -0.62 13.04 -5.13
N ARG A 222 -0.88 14.33 -4.85
CA ARG A 222 -1.68 15.21 -5.73
C ARG A 222 -1.20 15.19 -7.18
N THR A 223 0.11 15.20 -7.41
CA THR A 223 0.74 15.19 -8.75
C THR A 223 0.51 13.89 -9.53
N GLN A 224 0.21 12.78 -8.84
CA GLN A 224 0.00 11.48 -9.48
C GLN A 224 -1.47 11.18 -9.79
N ARG A 225 -2.43 11.91 -9.18
CA ARG A 225 -3.86 11.61 -9.29
C ARG A 225 -4.42 11.79 -10.70
N GLN A 226 -3.80 12.60 -11.56
CA GLN A 226 -4.16 12.70 -12.97
C GLN A 226 -4.03 11.36 -13.71
N LYS A 227 -3.21 10.42 -13.21
CA LYS A 227 -3.06 9.08 -13.79
C LYS A 227 -4.22 8.15 -13.43
N TRP A 228 -5.03 8.47 -12.42
CA TRP A 228 -6.15 7.62 -11.99
C TRP A 228 -7.19 7.40 -13.10
N PHE A 229 -7.35 8.37 -13.99
CA PHE A 229 -8.22 8.25 -15.16
C PHE A 229 -7.85 7.08 -16.09
N GLN A 230 -6.59 6.64 -16.10
CA GLN A 230 -6.15 5.46 -16.87
C GLN A 230 -6.87 4.19 -16.40
N CYS A 231 -7.27 4.12 -15.13
CA CYS A 231 -7.96 2.97 -14.56
C CYS A 231 -9.49 3.11 -14.61
N PHE A 232 -10.03 4.31 -14.88
CA PHE A 232 -11.48 4.54 -14.97
C PHE A 232 -12.10 3.93 -16.23
N GLN A 233 -11.27 3.60 -17.23
CA GLN A 233 -11.68 2.92 -18.46
C GLN A 233 -11.50 1.39 -18.38
N SER A 234 -10.83 0.90 -17.34
CA SER A 234 -10.56 -0.52 -17.13
C SER A 234 -11.73 -1.19 -16.41
N SER A 235 -11.93 -2.49 -16.66
CA SER A 235 -12.94 -3.28 -15.96
C SER A 235 -12.50 -3.53 -14.51
N ILE A 236 -12.74 -2.58 -13.61
CA ILE A 236 -12.51 -2.72 -12.16
C ILE A 236 -13.73 -3.39 -11.54
N ASN A 237 -13.51 -4.36 -10.64
CA ASN A 237 -14.57 -4.99 -9.85
C ASN A 237 -14.83 -4.18 -8.58
N THR A 238 -13.76 -3.97 -7.80
CA THR A 238 -13.82 -3.38 -6.45
C THR A 238 -12.76 -2.31 -6.27
N VAL A 239 -13.10 -1.27 -5.51
CA VAL A 239 -12.19 -0.20 -5.10
C VAL A 239 -11.88 -0.36 -3.61
N LEU A 240 -10.59 -0.47 -3.27
CA LEU A 240 -10.13 -0.36 -1.89
C LEU A 240 -9.58 1.03 -1.65
N PHE A 241 -10.23 1.80 -0.79
CA PHE A 241 -9.86 3.17 -0.45
C PHE A 241 -9.16 3.24 0.90
N PHE A 242 -7.91 3.69 0.92
CA PHE A 242 -7.06 3.72 2.11
C PHE A 242 -7.00 5.11 2.73
N VAL A 243 -7.25 5.18 4.03
CA VAL A 243 -7.14 6.39 4.86
C VAL A 243 -6.17 6.10 6.01
N ALA A 244 -5.08 6.87 6.14
CA ALA A 244 -4.19 6.77 7.29
C ALA A 244 -4.77 7.57 8.46
N ILE A 245 -5.52 6.92 9.36
CA ILE A 245 -6.25 7.61 10.43
C ILE A 245 -5.34 8.23 11.50
N SER A 246 -4.10 7.74 11.62
CA SER A 246 -3.10 8.31 12.52
C SER A 246 -2.60 9.70 12.09
N GLU A 247 -2.88 10.15 10.87
CA GLU A 247 -2.39 11.42 10.31
C GLU A 247 -3.30 12.62 10.62
N PHE A 248 -4.17 12.48 11.62
CA PHE A 248 -5.16 13.48 12.02
C PHE A 248 -4.57 14.79 12.54
N ASP A 249 -3.32 14.76 13.01
CA ASP A 249 -2.52 15.88 13.53
C ASP A 249 -1.48 16.41 12.52
N GLN A 250 -1.51 15.92 11.28
CA GLN A 250 -0.51 16.23 10.25
C GLN A 250 -1.10 17.02 9.07
N THR A 251 -0.23 17.80 8.42
CA THR A 251 -0.53 18.44 7.14
C THR A 251 0.12 17.69 5.98
N LEU A 252 -0.36 17.95 4.75
CA LEU A 252 0.21 17.35 3.54
C LEU A 252 1.67 17.74 3.34
N VAL A 253 2.43 16.88 2.64
CA VAL A 253 3.78 17.20 2.17
C VAL A 253 3.72 18.32 1.14
N GLU A 254 2.73 18.25 0.26
CA GLU A 254 2.51 19.19 -0.85
C GLU A 254 1.92 20.54 -0.41
N ASP A 255 1.33 20.60 0.78
CA ASP A 255 0.63 21.77 1.30
C ASP A 255 0.62 21.79 2.84
N LYS A 256 1.33 22.76 3.42
CA LYS A 256 1.52 22.91 4.87
C LYS A 256 0.27 23.40 5.62
N THR A 257 -0.85 23.62 4.94
CA THR A 257 -2.09 24.12 5.55
C THR A 257 -3.19 23.07 5.62
N THR A 258 -3.29 22.22 4.59
CA THR A 258 -4.34 21.21 4.52
C THR A 258 -4.00 20.01 5.41
N ASN A 259 -4.90 19.69 6.34
CA ASN A 259 -4.87 18.47 7.15
C ASN A 259 -5.01 17.21 6.28
N ARG A 260 -4.24 16.15 6.59
CA ARG A 260 -4.17 14.93 5.77
C ARG A 260 -5.47 14.09 5.76
N ILE A 261 -6.19 14.02 6.88
CA ILE A 261 -7.49 13.33 6.94
C ILE A 261 -8.52 14.10 6.12
N ILE A 262 -8.58 15.43 6.27
CA ILE A 262 -9.49 16.28 5.49
C ILE A 262 -9.26 16.10 3.99
N GLU A 263 -8.00 16.07 3.55
CA GLU A 263 -7.67 15.76 2.15
C GLU A 263 -8.16 14.37 1.74
N SER A 264 -7.98 13.36 2.59
CA SER A 264 -8.41 11.98 2.30
C SER A 264 -9.93 11.90 2.12
N LEU A 265 -10.70 12.59 2.96
CA LEU A 265 -12.16 12.69 2.85
C LEU A 265 -12.59 13.42 1.57
N LYS A 266 -11.93 14.53 1.22
CA LYS A 266 -12.19 15.26 -0.04
C LYS A 266 -11.97 14.37 -1.26
N VAL A 267 -10.87 13.62 -1.25
CA VAL A 267 -10.55 12.67 -2.33
C VAL A 267 -11.57 11.55 -2.37
N PHE A 268 -11.98 11.01 -1.22
CA PHE A 268 -13.00 9.97 -1.17
C PHE A 268 -14.34 10.43 -1.76
N LYS A 269 -14.82 11.61 -1.33
CA LYS A 269 -16.03 12.23 -1.87
C LYS A 269 -15.96 12.41 -3.38
N TYR A 270 -14.82 12.88 -3.89
CA TYR A 270 -14.59 12.97 -5.33
C TYR A 270 -14.74 11.62 -6.04
N ILE A 271 -14.22 10.53 -5.45
CA ILE A 271 -14.32 9.17 -6.00
C ILE A 271 -15.78 8.70 -6.04
N LEU A 272 -16.56 8.93 -4.98
CA LEU A 272 -17.99 8.59 -4.95
C LEU A 272 -18.80 9.31 -6.04
N GLU A 273 -18.40 10.53 -6.40
CA GLU A 273 -19.06 11.32 -7.44
C GLU A 273 -18.72 10.87 -8.87
N GLN A 274 -17.69 10.01 -9.06
CA GLN A 274 -17.29 9.57 -10.39
C GLN A 274 -18.24 8.53 -10.97
N LYS A 275 -18.73 8.79 -12.18
CA LYS A 275 -19.57 7.85 -12.95
C LYS A 275 -18.92 6.47 -13.15
N ALA A 276 -17.59 6.43 -13.23
CA ALA A 276 -16.83 5.19 -13.42
C ALA A 276 -16.98 4.19 -12.26
N PHE A 277 -17.36 4.66 -11.06
CA PHE A 277 -17.46 3.85 -9.84
C PHE A 277 -18.89 3.66 -9.32
N ARG A 278 -19.90 4.13 -10.06
CA ARG A 278 -21.30 4.11 -9.60
C ARG A 278 -21.81 2.71 -9.25
N ASP A 279 -21.41 1.70 -10.03
CA ASP A 279 -21.85 0.31 -9.89
C ASP A 279 -20.71 -0.60 -9.38
N ARG A 280 -19.77 -0.05 -8.62
CA ARG A 280 -18.60 -0.75 -8.08
C ARG A 280 -18.67 -0.82 -6.57
N ASP A 281 -18.22 -1.92 -6.01
CA ASP A 281 -18.05 -2.03 -4.56
C ASP A 281 -16.88 -1.15 -4.12
N ILE A 282 -17.11 -0.32 -3.10
CA ILE A 282 -16.09 0.56 -2.53
C ILE A 282 -15.95 0.20 -1.05
N ILE A 283 -14.75 -0.22 -0.66
CA ILE A 283 -14.42 -0.62 0.70
C ILE A 283 -13.35 0.32 1.26
N ILE A 284 -13.55 0.80 2.48
CA ILE A 284 -12.66 1.77 3.11
C ILE A 284 -11.76 1.07 4.14
N PHE A 285 -10.46 1.22 4.00
CA PHE A 285 -9.50 0.77 5.00
C PHE A 285 -8.98 1.97 5.79
N PHE A 286 -9.42 2.06 7.03
CA PHE A 286 -8.89 2.98 8.04
C PHE A 286 -7.60 2.39 8.60
N ASN A 287 -6.49 2.73 7.97
CA ASN A 287 -5.19 2.14 8.18
C ASN A 287 -4.34 2.91 9.20
N LYS A 288 -3.29 2.27 9.71
CA LYS A 288 -2.38 2.78 10.77
C LYS A 288 -3.08 2.92 12.13
N CYS A 289 -3.97 1.98 12.45
CA CYS A 289 -4.68 1.97 13.74
C CYS A 289 -3.74 1.82 14.94
N ASP A 290 -2.64 1.09 14.78
CA ASP A 290 -1.56 0.96 15.74
C ASP A 290 -0.97 2.33 16.11
N LEU A 291 -0.67 3.15 15.11
CA LEU A 291 -0.13 4.50 15.33
C LEU A 291 -1.18 5.47 15.90
N LEU A 292 -2.46 5.28 15.57
CA LEU A 292 -3.54 6.04 16.21
C LEU A 292 -3.62 5.72 17.71
N GLU A 293 -3.59 4.44 18.06
CA GLU A 293 -3.62 3.99 19.45
C GLU A 293 -2.45 4.56 20.26
N GLU A 294 -1.24 4.57 19.69
CA GLU A 294 -0.09 5.22 20.33
C GLU A 294 -0.32 6.71 20.61
N LYS A 295 -0.80 7.47 19.63
CA LYS A 295 -1.06 8.92 19.79
C LYS A 295 -2.11 9.21 20.84
N VAL A 296 -3.17 8.40 20.86
CA VAL A 296 -4.22 8.50 21.88
C VAL A 296 -3.65 8.23 23.28
N LYS A 297 -2.78 7.23 23.44
CA LYS A 297 -2.06 6.95 24.70
C LYS A 297 -1.07 8.05 25.09
N GLU A 298 -0.45 8.71 24.12
CA GLU A 298 0.41 9.89 24.33
C GLU A 298 -0.39 11.14 24.71
N GLY A 299 -1.73 11.08 24.70
CA GLY A 299 -2.60 12.20 25.08
C GLY A 299 -2.92 13.18 23.96
N ILE A 300 -2.58 12.85 22.71
CA ILE A 300 -2.86 13.70 21.54
C ILE A 300 -4.34 13.57 21.18
N LYS A 301 -5.09 14.67 21.28
CA LYS A 301 -6.54 14.66 21.11
C LYS A 301 -6.93 15.07 19.70
N VAL A 302 -7.81 14.28 19.09
CA VAL A 302 -8.41 14.61 17.78
C VAL A 302 -9.16 15.95 17.82
N THR A 303 -9.77 16.31 18.95
CA THR A 303 -10.51 17.57 19.16
C THR A 303 -9.68 18.83 18.92
N ASP A 304 -8.36 18.75 19.04
CA ASP A 304 -7.48 19.91 18.88
C ASP A 304 -7.30 20.27 17.40
N TYR A 305 -7.66 19.35 16.49
CA TYR A 305 -7.45 19.48 15.04
C TYR A 305 -8.76 19.58 14.25
N PHE A 306 -9.90 19.24 14.85
CA PHE A 306 -11.21 19.33 14.21
C PHE A 306 -12.15 20.21 15.05
N ALA A 307 -12.62 21.31 14.47
CA ALA A 307 -13.45 22.31 15.15
C ALA A 307 -14.91 21.86 15.44
N THR A 308 -15.25 20.62 15.09
CA THR A 308 -16.61 20.08 15.18
C THR A 308 -16.84 19.43 16.54
N PRO A 309 -18.08 19.44 17.06
CA PRO A 309 -18.39 18.82 18.33
C PRO A 309 -17.99 17.33 18.34
N PHE A 310 -17.18 16.95 19.31
CA PHE A 310 -16.78 15.55 19.53
C PHE A 310 -17.72 14.92 20.57
N ARG A 311 -18.28 13.76 20.23
CA ARG A 311 -19.08 12.94 21.16
C ARG A 311 -18.23 11.78 21.66
N GLY A 312 -18.10 11.64 22.98
CA GLY A 312 -17.29 10.61 23.62
C GLY A 312 -16.03 11.18 24.28
N ASP A 313 -15.10 10.30 24.64
CA ASP A 313 -13.79 10.64 25.20
C ASP A 313 -12.73 10.76 24.09
N PRO A 314 -12.09 11.94 23.90
CA PRO A 314 -11.06 12.13 22.88
C PRO A 314 -9.77 11.35 23.14
N LEU A 315 -9.66 10.69 24.30
CA LEU A 315 -8.57 9.78 24.66
C LEU A 315 -9.00 8.30 24.65
N ASN A 316 -10.22 8.00 24.19
CA ASN A 316 -10.68 6.63 23.97
C ASN A 316 -10.53 6.25 22.49
N LEU A 317 -9.79 5.18 22.20
CA LEU A 317 -9.53 4.76 20.82
C LEU A 317 -10.81 4.52 20.01
N LYS A 318 -11.85 3.92 20.62
CA LYS A 318 -13.10 3.62 19.93
C LYS A 318 -13.87 4.89 19.59
N ASP A 319 -13.97 5.82 20.53
CA ASP A 319 -14.67 7.09 20.30
C ASP A 319 -13.94 7.91 19.22
N VAL A 320 -12.61 7.92 19.23
CA VAL A 320 -11.80 8.55 18.18
C VAL A 320 -11.98 7.85 16.83
N GLN A 321 -11.99 6.51 16.78
CA GLN A 321 -12.26 5.75 15.57
C GLN A 321 -13.65 6.05 15.00
N CYS A 322 -14.69 6.02 15.84
CA CYS A 322 -16.05 6.39 15.45
C CYS A 322 -16.11 7.81 14.88
N ARG A 323 -15.41 8.76 15.51
CA ARG A 323 -15.33 10.13 15.01
C ARG A 323 -14.69 10.23 13.63
N LEU A 324 -13.61 9.49 13.37
CA LEU A 324 -12.89 9.53 12.10
C LEU A 324 -13.61 8.77 10.98
N ASP A 325 -14.46 7.81 11.34
CA ASP A 325 -15.35 7.07 10.43
C ASP A 325 -16.63 7.85 10.07
N THR A 326 -17.12 8.75 10.96
CA THR A 326 -18.35 9.54 10.76
C THR A 326 -18.13 11.07 10.79
N PRO A 327 -17.58 11.69 9.73
CA PRO A 327 -17.29 13.12 9.72
C PRO A 327 -18.44 14.03 9.23
N ASP A 328 -19.32 14.48 10.14
CA ASP A 328 -20.29 15.60 9.91
C ASP A 328 -19.62 16.98 9.85
N ASP A 329 -20.17 18.06 9.26
CA ASP A 329 -21.49 18.33 8.64
C ASP A 329 -21.41 18.63 7.11
N GLN A 330 -20.24 18.47 6.47
CA GLN A 330 -20.09 18.61 4.99
C GLN A 330 -19.14 17.55 4.37
N GLY A 331 -18.82 16.50 5.13
CA GLY A 331 -17.80 15.49 4.78
C GLY A 331 -18.24 14.02 4.93
N ASN A 332 -19.54 13.73 5.04
CA ASN A 332 -20.04 12.40 5.42
C ASN A 332 -19.70 11.26 4.44
N PHE A 333 -19.22 10.14 5.00
CA PHE A 333 -19.62 8.81 4.55
C PHE A 333 -21.09 8.66 4.97
N ARG A 334 -22.04 8.62 4.02
CA ARG A 334 -23.46 8.52 4.35
C ARG A 334 -23.72 7.21 5.09
N ASP A 335 -24.35 7.28 6.26
CA ASP A 335 -24.97 6.11 6.92
C ASP A 335 -25.99 5.43 5.98
N ASP A 336 -26.59 6.20 5.07
CA ASP A 336 -27.51 5.75 4.02
C ASP A 336 -26.84 5.09 2.80
N LEU A 337 -25.50 5.06 2.69
CA LEU A 337 -24.78 4.34 1.62
C LEU A 337 -24.38 2.90 2.00
N GLY A 338 -24.42 2.52 3.29
CA GLY A 338 -24.02 1.17 3.71
C GLY A 338 -22.58 0.80 3.31
N LEU A 339 -21.65 1.76 3.35
CA LEU A 339 -20.26 1.55 2.92
C LEU A 339 -19.53 0.59 3.86
N TYR A 340 -18.90 -0.42 3.27
CA TYR A 340 -18.06 -1.36 4.01
C TYR A 340 -16.74 -0.69 4.41
N HIS A 341 -16.37 -0.78 5.68
CA HIS A 341 -15.09 -0.30 6.16
C HIS A 341 -14.43 -1.29 7.11
N HIS A 342 -13.11 -1.20 7.22
CA HIS A 342 -12.31 -1.97 8.16
C HIS A 342 -11.20 -1.11 8.77
N PHE A 343 -10.97 -1.28 10.06
CA PHE A 343 -9.80 -0.76 10.75
C PHE A 343 -8.63 -1.73 10.55
N THR A 344 -7.54 -1.23 9.95
CA THR A 344 -6.43 -2.06 9.51
C THR A 344 -5.08 -1.59 10.05
N VAL A 345 -4.16 -2.55 10.14
CA VAL A 345 -2.73 -2.31 10.34
C VAL A 345 -2.02 -3.00 9.19
N ALA A 346 -1.66 -2.25 8.15
CA ALA A 346 -1.11 -2.83 6.91
C ALA A 346 0.22 -3.58 7.12
N ILE A 347 0.96 -3.33 8.19
CA ILE A 347 2.18 -4.07 8.54
C ILE A 347 1.88 -5.38 9.29
N ASP A 348 0.65 -5.60 9.77
CA ASP A 348 0.22 -6.82 10.44
C ASP A 348 -0.37 -7.82 9.43
N THR A 349 0.38 -8.89 9.21
CA THR A 349 0.02 -9.97 8.29
C THR A 349 -1.28 -10.66 8.65
N GLU A 350 -1.57 -10.87 9.94
CA GLU A 350 -2.78 -11.57 10.40
C GLU A 350 -4.01 -10.66 10.32
N ASN A 351 -3.85 -9.37 10.62
CA ASN A 351 -4.90 -8.38 10.40
C ASN A 351 -5.32 -8.35 8.91
N ILE A 352 -4.34 -8.26 8.00
CA ILE A 352 -4.64 -8.20 6.56
C ILE A 352 -5.27 -9.49 6.03
N LYS A 353 -4.83 -10.67 6.49
CA LYS A 353 -5.49 -11.94 6.14
C LYS A 353 -6.98 -11.93 6.51
N LYS A 354 -7.30 -11.59 7.77
CA LYS A 354 -8.68 -11.59 8.27
C LYS A 354 -9.55 -10.59 7.52
N VAL A 355 -9.05 -9.37 7.34
CA VAL A 355 -9.78 -8.30 6.63
C VAL A 355 -10.02 -8.70 5.17
N PHE A 356 -9.01 -9.26 4.50
CA PHE A 356 -9.17 -9.63 3.09
C PHE A 356 -10.10 -10.85 2.90
N GLU A 357 -10.11 -11.81 3.82
CA GLU A 357 -11.09 -12.90 3.77
C GLU A 357 -12.53 -12.37 3.90
N ALA A 358 -12.77 -11.38 4.78
CA ALA A 358 -14.07 -10.73 4.88
C ALA A 358 -14.47 -9.98 3.60
N VAL A 359 -13.53 -9.31 2.94
CA VAL A 359 -13.77 -8.63 1.64
C VAL A 359 -14.10 -9.64 0.53
N LYS A 360 -13.39 -10.78 0.48
CA LYS A 360 -13.60 -11.80 -0.56
C LYS A 360 -15.00 -12.40 -0.52
N ASP A 361 -15.55 -12.61 0.66
CA ASP A 361 -16.87 -13.23 0.84
C ASP A 361 -18.01 -12.32 0.33
N MET A 362 -17.77 -11.00 0.20
CA MET A 362 -18.73 -10.04 -0.33
C MET A 362 -18.93 -10.17 -1.86
N GLU A 363 -17.86 -10.41 -2.64
CA GLU A 363 -17.92 -10.40 -4.11
C GLU A 363 -18.66 -11.61 -4.72
N HIS A 364 -18.85 -12.70 -3.97
CA HIS A 364 -19.47 -13.94 -4.50
C HIS A 364 -21.01 -13.93 -4.48
N GLY A 365 -21.65 -12.81 -4.10
CA GLY A 365 -23.08 -12.61 -4.28
C GLY A 365 -23.96 -13.62 -3.55
N LEU A 366 -23.98 -13.59 -2.21
CA LEU A 366 -25.13 -14.00 -1.42
C LEU A 366 -25.24 -13.11 -0.17
N LEU A 367 -26.44 -12.57 0.00
CA LEU A 367 -26.87 -11.57 0.99
C LEU A 367 -26.95 -12.16 2.42
N ILE A 368 -26.82 -11.27 3.43
CA ILE A 368 -27.51 -11.31 4.76
C ILE A 368 -26.80 -12.05 5.90
N ILE A 369 -26.39 -11.26 6.91
CA ILE A 369 -26.22 -11.60 8.35
C ILE A 369 -25.16 -12.67 8.65
N THR A 370 -23.86 -12.33 8.62
CA THR A 370 -22.88 -13.03 9.50
C THR A 370 -21.58 -12.26 9.76
N LEU A 371 -21.60 -10.95 9.99
CA LEU A 371 -20.41 -10.25 10.54
C LEU A 371 -20.76 -9.13 11.53
N GLN A 372 -21.88 -9.29 12.23
CA GLN A 372 -22.07 -8.70 13.57
C GLN A 372 -21.61 -9.66 14.68
N ILE A 373 -20.97 -10.76 14.32
CA ILE A 373 -20.39 -11.75 15.23
C ILE A 373 -18.98 -11.98 14.73
N VAL A 374 -17.99 -11.90 15.61
CA VAL A 374 -16.53 -11.99 15.34
C VAL A 374 -15.87 -10.67 14.91
N VAL A 375 -15.95 -9.62 15.74
CA VAL A 375 -14.81 -9.18 16.59
C VAL A 375 -15.41 -8.47 17.80
N ASN A 376 -15.84 -9.28 18.77
CA ASN A 376 -16.16 -8.81 20.12
C ASN A 376 -15.13 -9.47 21.06
N PRO A 377 -14.11 -8.76 21.57
CA PRO A 377 -13.20 -9.35 22.55
C PRO A 377 -13.75 -9.26 23.98
N PHE A 378 -14.84 -8.53 24.24
CA PHE A 378 -15.36 -8.31 25.60
C PHE A 378 -16.88 -8.21 25.58
N GLY A 379 -17.54 -9.35 25.83
CA GLY A 379 -19.00 -9.43 25.82
C GLY A 379 -19.65 -8.44 26.80
N ILE A 380 -20.60 -7.66 26.28
CA ILE A 380 -21.93 -7.34 26.84
C ILE A 380 -22.73 -6.77 25.65
N ALA A 381 -23.96 -7.24 25.50
CA ALA A 381 -24.86 -6.92 24.41
C ALA A 381 -25.59 -5.60 24.68
N ASP A 382 -25.73 -4.73 23.68
CA ASP A 382 -26.88 -3.83 23.61
C ASP A 382 -27.32 -3.59 22.16
N ARG A 383 -28.65 -3.59 22.02
CA ARG A 383 -29.44 -3.68 20.78
C ARG A 383 -29.36 -2.40 19.94
N LEU A 384 -29.09 -2.52 18.64
CA LEU A 384 -29.49 -1.50 17.67
C LEU A 384 -30.64 -2.01 16.80
N VAL A 385 -31.75 -1.30 16.85
CA VAL A 385 -33.01 -1.57 16.14
C VAL A 385 -32.85 -1.10 14.69
N VAL A 386 -33.03 -2.01 13.73
CA VAL A 386 -33.06 -1.69 12.30
C VAL A 386 -34.52 -1.45 11.88
N HIS A 387 -34.84 -0.24 11.44
CA HIS A 387 -36.10 0.06 10.76
C HIS A 387 -36.01 -0.29 9.28
N PHE A 388 -36.86 -1.20 8.82
CA PHE A 388 -37.05 -1.52 7.40
C PHE A 388 -38.01 -0.53 6.76
N ASN A 389 -37.62 0.11 5.66
CA ASN A 389 -38.54 0.84 4.77
C ASN A 389 -38.39 0.34 3.33
N ASN A 390 -39.08 -0.74 2.97
CA ASN A 390 -40.25 -0.70 2.08
C ASN A 390 -40.67 -2.11 1.62
N PRO A 391 -42.00 -2.37 1.46
CA PRO A 391 -42.53 -3.69 1.16
C PRO A 391 -42.58 -3.93 -0.36
N ILE A 392 -42.10 -5.09 -0.80
CA ILE A 392 -42.35 -5.60 -2.14
C ILE A 392 -43.77 -6.18 -2.15
N LYS A 393 -44.68 -5.60 -2.93
CA LYS A 393 -45.97 -6.21 -3.27
C LYS A 393 -45.76 -7.25 -4.38
N PHE A 394 -46.36 -8.42 -4.18
CA PHE A 394 -46.39 -9.55 -5.11
C PHE A 394 -47.06 -9.22 -6.44
#